data_AF-A0A524D0G9-F1
#
_entry.id   AF-A0A524D0G9-F1
#
_cell.length_a   1.000
_cell.length_b   1.000
_cell.length_c   1.000
_cell.angle_alpha   90.00
_cell.angle_beta   90.00
_cell.angle_gamma   90.00
#
_symmetry.space_group_name_H-M   'P 1'
#
loop_
_entity.id
_entity.type
_entity.pdbx_description
1 polymer ?
#
loop_
_entity_poly.entity_id
_entity_poly.type
_entity_poly.pdbx_seq_one_letter_code
_entity_poly.pdbx_strand_id
1 'polypeptide(L)'
;MIELFPGANWITLTTRLFDLGDLPKRGLRSVYEKLLKANATVVEVNFGIDKRNCLMIRNAVPVTGVSYDIFNSAYEAHLAGIRFFHEKMKTHLTGA
;
A
#
# COMPACT_ATOMS: atom_id res chain seq x y z
N MET A 1 10.25 0.92 -5.57
CA MET A 1 10.07 1.98 -6.58
C MET A 1 8.61 2.38 -6.56
N ILE A 2 8.32 3.68 -6.51
CA ILE A 2 6.93 4.18 -6.62
C ILE A 2 6.61 4.34 -8.10
N GLU A 3 5.52 3.72 -8.53
CA GLU A 3 4.99 3.83 -9.89
C GLU A 3 3.82 4.82 -9.90
N LEU A 4 3.81 5.69 -10.91
CA LEU A 4 2.78 6.70 -11.13
C LEU A 4 1.98 6.37 -12.39
N PHE A 5 0.67 6.25 -12.23
CA PHE A 5 -0.26 5.93 -13.32
C PHE A 5 -1.28 7.07 -13.50
N PRO A 6 -1.14 7.91 -14.54
CA PRO A 6 -2.15 8.89 -14.87
C PRO A 6 -3.34 8.20 -15.55
N GLY A 7 -4.50 8.21 -14.89
CA GLY A 7 -5.78 7.82 -15.46
C GLY A 7 -6.64 9.03 -15.84
N ALA A 8 -7.79 8.80 -16.45
CA ALA A 8 -8.68 9.87 -16.91
C ALA A 8 -9.14 10.81 -15.78
N ASN A 9 -9.37 10.26 -14.58
CA ASN A 9 -9.90 11.01 -13.42
C ASN A 9 -8.96 11.01 -12.21
N TRP A 10 -7.95 10.13 -12.18
CA TRP A 10 -7.10 9.90 -11.02
C TRP A 10 -5.65 9.69 -11.42
N ILE A 11 -4.73 10.29 -10.69
CA ILE A 11 -3.32 9.94 -10.69
C ILE A 11 -3.10 8.95 -9.55
N THR A 12 -2.68 7.73 -9.88
CA THR A 12 -2.50 6.66 -8.89
C THR A 12 -1.02 6.46 -8.60
N LEU A 13 -0.66 6.46 -7.31
CA LEU A 13 0.64 6.04 -6.80
C LEU A 13 0.54 4.60 -6.37
N THR A 14 1.46 3.75 -6.82
CA THR A 14 1.48 2.33 -6.48
C THR A 14 2.89 1.87 -6.15
N THR A 15 3.01 1.07 -5.10
CA THR A 15 4.26 0.37 -4.77
C THR A 15 3.94 -1.07 -4.42
N ARG A 16 4.58 -2.03 -5.10
CA ARG A 16 4.62 -3.42 -4.66
C ARG A 16 5.58 -3.55 -3.49
N LEU A 17 5.13 -4.21 -2.42
CA LEU A 17 5.85 -4.29 -1.15
C LEU A 17 6.39 -5.69 -0.86
N PHE A 18 5.62 -6.72 -1.17
CA PHE A 18 5.95 -8.08 -0.77
C PHE A 18 5.21 -9.12 -1.61
N ASP A 19 5.87 -10.22 -1.97
CA ASP A 19 5.24 -11.35 -2.67
C ASP A 19 4.64 -12.31 -1.63
N LEU A 20 3.31 -12.48 -1.67
CA LEU A 20 2.61 -13.38 -0.74
C LEU A 20 2.68 -14.84 -1.19
N GLY A 21 3.11 -15.12 -2.43
CA GLY A 21 3.34 -16.47 -2.95
C GLY A 21 4.41 -17.22 -2.16
N ASP A 22 5.36 -16.50 -1.56
CA ASP A 22 6.44 -17.05 -0.75
C ASP A 22 6.00 -17.44 0.68
N LEU A 23 4.77 -17.09 1.09
CA LEU A 23 4.27 -17.39 2.42
C LEU A 23 3.56 -18.75 2.48
N PRO A 24 3.78 -19.55 3.56
CA PRO A 24 3.02 -20.77 3.76
C PRO A 24 1.53 -20.47 3.93
N LYS A 25 0.68 -21.26 3.26
CA LYS A 25 -0.78 -21.07 3.18
C LYS A 25 -1.47 -20.88 4.55
N ARG A 26 -0.90 -21.47 5.61
CA ARG A 26 -1.44 -21.39 6.98
C ARG A 26 -1.34 -19.99 7.61
N GLY A 27 -0.44 -19.13 7.12
CA GLY A 27 -0.23 -17.76 7.62
C GLY A 27 -1.05 -16.68 6.89
N LEU A 28 -1.48 -16.94 5.66
CA LEU A 28 -2.10 -15.92 4.78
C LEU A 28 -3.38 -15.30 5.35
N ARG A 29 -4.22 -16.08 6.05
CA ARG A 29 -5.42 -15.54 6.68
C ARG A 29 -5.09 -14.46 7.72
N SER A 30 -4.11 -14.72 8.58
CA SER A 30 -3.67 -13.76 9.59
C SER A 30 -3.06 -12.51 8.95
N VAL A 31 -2.35 -12.67 7.83
CA VAL A 31 -1.85 -11.54 7.03
C VAL A 31 -3.01 -10.66 6.55
N TYR A 32 -4.03 -11.25 5.92
CA TYR A 32 -5.17 -10.49 5.39
C TYR A 32 -5.94 -9.76 6.49
N GLU A 33 -6.17 -10.40 7.63
CA GLU A 33 -6.82 -9.75 8.79
C GLU A 33 -6.02 -8.55 9.30
N LYS A 34 -4.69 -8.66 9.37
CA LYS A 34 -3.81 -7.55 9.77
C LYS A 34 -3.83 -6.40 8.76
N LEU A 35 -3.83 -6.71 7.46
CA LEU A 35 -3.91 -5.71 6.39
C LEU A 35 -5.23 -4.94 6.45
N LEU A 36 -6.35 -5.65 6.62
CA LEU A 36 -7.66 -5.03 6.78
C LEU A 36 -7.71 -4.13 8.01
N LYS A 37 -7.16 -4.59 9.14
CA LYS A 37 -7.07 -3.78 10.35
C LYS A 37 -6.23 -2.52 10.13
N ALA A 38 -5.06 -2.64 9.49
CA ALA A 38 -4.20 -1.51 9.18
C ALA A 38 -4.93 -0.45 8.34
N ASN A 39 -5.59 -0.86 7.25
CA ASN A 39 -6.40 0.03 6.41
C ASN A 39 -7.54 0.72 7.17
N ALA A 40 -8.11 0.06 8.17
CA ALA A 40 -9.19 0.65 8.99
C ALA A 40 -8.67 1.63 10.05
N THR A 41 -7.42 1.48 10.49
CA THR A 41 -6.86 2.24 11.62
C THR A 41 -5.92 3.37 11.22
N VAL A 42 -5.29 3.29 10.05
CA VAL A 42 -4.27 4.25 9.60
C VAL A 42 -4.76 4.91 8.32
N VAL A 43 -5.10 6.20 8.41
CA VAL A 43 -5.76 6.96 7.34
C VAL A 43 -4.88 7.08 6.08
N GLU A 44 -3.57 7.08 6.27
CA GLU A 44 -2.57 7.23 5.22
C GLU A 44 -2.33 5.94 4.42
N VAL A 45 -2.87 4.82 4.89
CA VAL A 45 -2.55 3.48 4.40
C VAL A 45 -3.73 2.87 3.65
N ASN A 46 -3.45 2.40 2.44
CA ASN A 46 -4.40 1.60 1.67
C ASN A 46 -3.65 0.44 1.01
N PHE A 47 -3.55 -0.66 1.75
CA PHE A 47 -2.98 -1.92 1.28
C PHE A 47 -3.99 -2.69 0.43
N GLY A 48 -3.50 -3.32 -0.63
CA GLY A 48 -4.25 -4.24 -1.47
C GLY A 48 -3.37 -5.39 -1.96
N ILE A 49 -3.97 -6.33 -2.67
CA ILE A 49 -3.27 -7.47 -3.28
C ILE A 49 -3.50 -7.39 -4.78
N ASP A 50 -2.42 -7.43 -5.55
CA ASP A 50 -2.50 -7.43 -7.00
C ASP A 50 -2.81 -8.82 -7.56
N LYS A 51 -3.04 -8.90 -8.88
CA LYS A 51 -3.38 -10.16 -9.57
C LYS A 51 -2.25 -11.19 -9.54
N ARG A 52 -1.03 -10.79 -9.16
CA ARG A 52 0.16 -11.66 -9.04
C ARG A 52 0.40 -12.07 -7.58
N ASN A 53 -0.56 -11.84 -6.70
CA ASN A 53 -0.44 -12.13 -5.27
C ASN A 53 0.63 -11.30 -4.56
N CYS A 54 0.97 -10.12 -5.10
CA CYS A 54 1.84 -9.17 -4.40
C CYS A 54 1.00 -8.25 -3.51
N LEU A 55 1.41 -8.11 -2.26
CA LEU A 55 0.97 -7.02 -1.41
C LEU A 55 1.49 -5.70 -1.99
N MET A 56 0.59 -4.73 -2.10
CA MET A 56 0.86 -3.40 -2.62
C MET A 56 0.20 -2.33 -1.76
N ILE A 57 0.75 -1.12 -1.80
CA ILE A 57 0.11 0.09 -1.29
C ILE A 57 -0.31 0.98 -2.45
N ARG A 58 -1.46 1.65 -2.31
CA ARG A 58 -2.02 2.53 -3.34
C ARG A 58 -2.56 3.83 -2.76
N ASN A 59 -2.18 4.96 -3.34
CA ASN A 59 -2.83 6.25 -3.09
C ASN A 59 -3.32 6.82 -4.41
N ALA A 60 -4.34 7.66 -4.38
CA ALA A 60 -4.89 8.28 -5.58
C ALA A 60 -5.20 9.75 -5.32
N VAL A 61 -4.90 10.58 -6.31
CA VAL A 61 -5.19 12.02 -6.31
C VAL A 61 -6.09 12.30 -7.51
N PRO A 62 -7.20 13.05 -7.35
CA PRO A 62 -8.04 13.41 -8.49
C PRO A 62 -7.24 14.28 -9.46
N VAL A 63 -7.39 14.03 -10.77
CA VAL A 63 -6.79 14.88 -11.81
C VAL A 63 -7.38 16.29 -11.75
N THR A 64 -8.70 16.37 -11.53
CA THR A 64 -9.38 17.64 -11.32
C THR A 64 -8.92 18.29 -10.03
N GLY A 65 -8.35 19.49 -10.14
CA GLY A 65 -7.88 20.25 -8.98
C GLY A 65 -6.56 19.74 -8.39
N VAL A 66 -5.79 18.92 -9.13
CA VAL A 66 -4.44 18.56 -8.69
C VAL A 66 -3.55 19.80 -8.61
N SER A 67 -2.87 19.95 -7.49
CA SER A 67 -1.80 20.92 -7.29
C SER A 67 -0.55 20.18 -6.80
N TYR A 68 0.59 20.88 -6.82
CA TYR A 68 1.82 20.36 -6.22
C TYR A 68 1.60 19.94 -4.77
N ASP A 69 0.94 20.78 -3.96
CA ASP A 69 0.75 20.50 -2.53
C ASP A 69 -0.13 19.28 -2.27
N ILE A 70 -1.22 19.13 -3.03
CA ILE A 70 -2.12 17.97 -2.92
C ILE A 70 -1.38 16.70 -3.33
N PHE A 71 -0.65 16.76 -4.44
CA PHE A 71 0.13 15.63 -4.91
C PHE A 71 1.24 15.26 -3.92
N ASN A 72 1.99 16.25 -3.43
CA ASN A 72 3.07 16.06 -2.47
C ASN A 72 2.56 15.48 -1.14
N SER A 73 1.39 15.94 -0.67
CA SER A 73 0.74 15.36 0.51
C SER A 73 0.40 13.89 0.31
N ALA A 74 -0.17 13.51 -0.84
CA ALA A 74 -0.45 12.11 -1.16
C ALA A 74 0.83 11.27 -1.32
N TYR A 75 1.89 11.87 -1.86
CA TYR A 75 3.20 11.24 -1.99
C TYR A 75 3.86 10.97 -0.63
N GLU A 76 3.83 11.94 0.28
CA GLU A 76 4.34 11.76 1.64
C GLU A 76 3.52 10.75 2.45
N ALA A 77 2.19 10.74 2.30
CA ALA A 77 1.35 9.71 2.88
C ALA A 77 1.70 8.31 2.34
N HIS A 78 1.96 8.20 1.03
CA HIS A 78 2.39 6.95 0.40
C HIS A 78 3.74 6.47 0.97
N LEU A 79 4.72 7.37 1.11
CA LEU A 79 6.01 7.07 1.73
C LEU A 79 5.87 6.65 3.20
N ALA A 80 5.00 7.33 3.95
CA ALA A 80 4.72 6.98 5.34
C ALA A 80 4.11 5.57 5.44
N GLY A 81 3.20 5.20 4.55
CA GLY A 81 2.63 3.86 4.48
C GLY A 81 3.66 2.78 4.12
N ILE A 82 4.60 3.07 3.21
CA ILE A 82 5.73 2.19 2.90
C ILE A 82 6.61 1.99 4.14
N ARG A 83 6.98 3.06 4.85
CA ARG A 83 7.76 2.99 6.09
C ARG A 83 7.05 2.18 7.16
N PHE A 84 5.78 2.47 7.40
CA PHE A 84 4.93 1.72 8.32
C PHE A 84 4.93 0.22 8.01
N PHE A 85 4.80 -0.14 6.73
CA PHE A 85 4.88 -1.54 6.32
C PHE A 85 6.21 -2.18 6.74
N HIS A 86 7.35 -1.56 6.40
CA HIS A 86 8.67 -2.13 6.69
C HIS A 86 8.97 -2.21 8.19
N GLU A 87 8.60 -1.19 8.96
CA GLU A 87 8.95 -1.08 10.37
C GLU A 87 8.01 -1.87 11.29
N LYS A 88 6.73 -1.97 10.95
CA LYS A 88 5.71 -2.52 11.85
C LYS A 88 5.02 -3.76 11.31
N MET A 89 4.89 -3.93 10.00
CA MET A 89 4.09 -5.02 9.44
C MET A 89 4.94 -6.17 8.92
N LYS A 90 6.06 -5.88 8.24
CA LYS A 90 6.86 -6.89 7.51
C LYS A 90 7.31 -8.04 8.41
N THR A 91 7.80 -7.74 9.61
CA THR A 91 8.22 -8.75 10.61
C THR A 91 7.07 -9.68 11.01
N HIS A 92 5.87 -9.14 11.17
CA HIS A 92 4.66 -9.91 11.48
C HIS A 92 4.16 -10.80 10.33
N LEU A 93 4.69 -10.62 9.11
CA LEU A 93 4.35 -11.41 7.93
C LEU A 93 5.35 -12.54 7.69
N THR A 94 6.65 -12.30 7.92
CA THR A 94 7.71 -13.25 7.62
C THR A 94 8.03 -14.23 8.75
N GLY A 95 7.38 -14.11 9.92
CA GLY A 95 7.53 -15.07 11.01
C GLY A 95 8.99 -15.19 11.50
N ALA A 96 9.63 -14.05 11.77
CA ALA A 96 10.82 -14.00 12.60
C ALA A 96 10.42 -13.67 14.05
#